data_AF-A0A2V7CKY2-F1
#
_entry.id   AF-A0A2V7CKY2-F1
#
_cell.length_a   1.000
_cell.length_b   1.000
_cell.length_c   1.000
_cell.angle_alpha   90.00
_cell.angle_beta   90.00
_cell.angle_gamma   90.00
#
_symmetry.space_group_name_H-M   'P 1'
#
loop_
_entity.id
_entity.type
_entity.pdbx_description
1 polymer ?
#
loop_
_entity_poly.entity_id
_entity_poly.type
_entity_poly.pdbx_seq_one_letter_code
_entity_poly.pdbx_strand_id
1 'polypeptide(L)'
;MLAAMRSVQLARPWLWLLGLLTAGALSGCASVGEVQRATQGPTADGVWVARFVQGYGRLPTFDEQVAWKEGLESRIQAYFSRRPEIATSPRASQLRFQRRVMVGMQKDEVALLLEQPDRVTSDEAAMRAAAGRFWEPIGRHAKEMWTYPSGWRLYFDGDRLVDVIVADRSPLE
;
A
#
# COMPACT_ATOMS: atom_id res chain seq x y z
N MET A 1 -39.32 47.69 61.94
CA MET A 1 -39.80 46.30 62.11
C MET A 1 -39.36 45.54 60.86
N LEU A 2 -38.23 44.79 60.89
CA LEU A 2 -38.14 43.31 61.07
C LEU A 2 -39.12 42.55 60.14
N ALA A 3 -38.78 41.54 59.32
CA ALA A 3 -37.61 40.67 59.23
C ALA A 3 -37.62 39.83 57.93
N ALA A 4 -36.42 39.40 57.48
CA ALA A 4 -36.04 38.02 57.08
C ALA A 4 -36.72 37.31 55.88
N MET A 5 -35.97 36.87 54.84
CA MET A 5 -35.43 35.50 54.59
C MET A 5 -35.73 35.20 53.10
N ARG A 6 -35.05 34.40 52.27
CA ARG A 6 -33.86 33.54 52.33
C ARG A 6 -33.50 33.22 50.86
N SER A 7 -32.22 33.03 50.60
CA SER A 7 -31.62 32.44 49.39
C SER A 7 -32.20 31.07 48.98
N VAL A 8 -32.31 30.78 47.67
CA VAL A 8 -32.00 29.45 47.10
C VAL A 8 -31.42 29.61 45.69
N GLN A 9 -30.14 29.28 45.54
CA GLN A 9 -29.45 29.06 44.28
C GLN A 9 -29.81 27.69 43.67
N LEU A 10 -29.40 27.50 42.41
CA LEU A 10 -29.11 26.22 41.75
C LEU A 10 -30.28 25.44 41.14
N ALA A 11 -30.62 25.77 39.89
CA ALA A 11 -31.25 24.80 38.99
C ALA A 11 -30.81 25.05 37.54
N ARG A 12 -29.51 24.89 37.24
CA ARG A 12 -29.05 24.97 35.84
C ARG A 12 -27.74 24.26 35.45
N PRO A 13 -27.19 23.26 36.16
CA PRO A 13 -26.04 22.52 35.63
C PRO A 13 -26.42 21.32 34.74
N TRP A 14 -27.65 20.79 34.83
CA TRP A 14 -27.97 19.48 34.23
C TRP A 14 -28.28 19.53 32.73
N LEU A 15 -28.82 20.64 32.22
CA LEU A 15 -29.13 20.79 30.79
C LEU A 15 -27.87 20.88 29.90
N TRP A 16 -26.76 21.38 30.45
CA TRP A 16 -25.48 21.42 29.73
C TRP A 16 -24.80 20.05 29.63
N LEU A 17 -25.03 19.17 30.62
CA LEU A 17 -24.49 17.81 30.61
C LEU A 17 -25.18 16.93 29.56
N LEU A 18 -26.48 17.13 29.31
CA LEU A 18 -27.23 16.38 28.28
C LEU A 18 -26.84 16.78 26.84
N GLY A 19 -26.49 18.04 26.61
CA GLY A 19 -25.97 18.50 25.31
C GLY A 19 -24.57 17.97 25.00
N LEU A 20 -23.71 17.83 26.01
CA LEU A 20 -22.36 17.28 25.86
C LEU A 20 -22.34 15.75 25.68
N LEU A 21 -23.31 15.04 26.26
CA LEU A 21 -23.44 13.58 26.13
C LEU A 21 -23.95 13.11 24.75
N THR A 22 -24.70 13.95 24.03
CA THR A 22 -25.25 13.60 22.71
C THR A 22 -24.30 13.93 21.55
N ALA A 23 -23.34 14.85 21.74
CA ALA A 23 -22.36 15.21 20.71
C ALA A 23 -21.19 14.21 20.55
N GLY A 24 -20.98 13.30 21.50
CA GLY A 24 -19.87 12.33 21.48
C GLY A 24 -20.12 11.05 20.67
N ALA A 25 -21.36 10.80 20.23
CA ALA A 25 -21.76 9.51 19.65
C ALA A 25 -21.45 9.32 18.16
N LEU A 26 -20.88 10.35 17.49
CA LEU A 26 -20.54 10.29 16.05
C LEU A 26 -19.03 10.17 15.78
N SER A 27 -18.24 9.73 16.76
CA SER A 27 -16.90 9.21 16.47
C SER A 27 -17.04 7.85 15.78
N GLY A 28 -17.31 7.89 14.48
CA GLY A 28 -17.15 6.72 13.62
C GLY A 28 -15.73 6.20 13.81
N CYS A 29 -15.61 4.95 14.25
CA CYS A 29 -14.35 4.23 14.21
C CYS A 29 -13.89 4.19 12.75
N ALA A 30 -13.03 5.13 12.35
CA ALA A 30 -12.18 4.93 11.21
C ALA A 30 -11.28 3.76 11.56
N SER A 31 -11.71 2.55 11.19
CA SER A 31 -10.84 1.38 11.18
C SER A 31 -9.73 1.70 10.18
N VAL A 32 -8.61 2.22 10.68
CA VAL A 32 -7.38 2.36 9.91
C VAL A 32 -7.03 0.95 9.48
N GLY A 33 -7.16 0.69 8.19
CA GLY A 33 -6.81 -0.57 7.57
C GLY A 33 -5.45 -1.05 8.07
N GLU A 34 -5.32 -2.34 8.38
CA GLU A 34 -4.05 -2.87 8.86
C GLU A 34 -3.02 -2.78 7.74
N VAL A 35 -2.02 -1.92 7.95
CA VAL A 35 -0.83 -1.87 7.11
C VAL A 35 0.14 -2.93 7.61
N GLN A 36 0.71 -3.68 6.67
CA GLN A 36 1.74 -4.68 6.91
C GLN A 36 2.99 -4.33 6.11
N ARG A 37 4.16 -4.53 6.73
CA ARG A 37 5.46 -4.40 6.08
C ARG A 37 5.93 -5.78 5.64
N ALA A 38 6.36 -5.90 4.39
CA ALA A 38 6.78 -7.16 3.80
C ALA A 38 8.17 -7.05 3.18
N THR A 39 8.97 -8.11 3.28
CA THR A 39 10.24 -8.22 2.55
C THR A 39 10.04 -8.63 1.09
N GLN A 40 8.85 -9.19 0.79
CA GLN A 40 8.44 -9.59 -0.53
C GLN A 40 7.18 -8.81 -0.93
N GLY A 41 7.22 -8.24 -2.12
CA GLY A 41 6.10 -7.53 -2.72
C GLY A 41 5.15 -8.44 -3.50
N PRO A 42 4.32 -7.84 -4.38
CA PRO A 42 3.38 -8.59 -5.17
C PRO A 42 4.06 -9.47 -6.22
N THR A 43 3.36 -10.52 -6.62
CA THR A 43 3.67 -11.27 -7.83
C THR A 43 3.19 -10.51 -9.06
N ALA A 44 3.89 -10.68 -10.18
CA ALA A 44 3.48 -10.16 -11.48
C ALA A 44 2.06 -10.64 -11.86
N ASP A 45 1.79 -11.94 -11.63
CA ASP A 45 0.48 -12.56 -11.91
C ASP A 45 -0.62 -11.94 -11.04
N GLY A 46 -0.35 -11.72 -9.75
CA GLY A 46 -1.31 -11.10 -8.85
C GLY A 46 -1.69 -9.67 -9.24
N VAL A 47 -0.71 -8.86 -9.67
CA VAL A 47 -0.99 -7.50 -10.18
C VAL A 47 -1.74 -7.55 -11.49
N TRP A 48 -1.32 -8.42 -12.43
CA TRP A 48 -1.99 -8.55 -13.71
C TRP A 48 -3.44 -9.00 -13.56
N VAL A 49 -3.72 -10.03 -12.76
CA VAL A 49 -5.09 -10.50 -12.47
C VAL A 49 -5.92 -9.39 -11.83
N ALA A 50 -5.37 -8.66 -10.84
CA ALA A 50 -6.08 -7.57 -10.19
C ALA A 50 -6.47 -6.47 -11.20
N ARG A 51 -5.58 -6.10 -12.11
CA ARG A 51 -5.87 -5.16 -13.20
C ARG A 51 -6.88 -5.70 -14.18
N PHE A 52 -6.77 -6.98 -14.54
CA PHE A 52 -7.69 -7.63 -15.45
C PHE A 52 -9.12 -7.58 -14.90
N VAL A 53 -9.30 -7.96 -13.64
CA VAL A 53 -10.60 -7.90 -12.96
C VAL A 53 -11.12 -6.47 -12.88
N GLN A 54 -10.28 -5.50 -12.51
CA GLN A 54 -10.67 -4.10 -12.45
C GLN A 54 -11.09 -3.53 -13.82
N GLY A 55 -10.43 -3.95 -14.90
CA GLY A 55 -10.70 -3.47 -16.26
C GLY A 55 -11.88 -4.16 -16.95
N TYR A 56 -12.02 -5.49 -16.78
CA TYR A 56 -12.99 -6.31 -17.50
C TYR A 56 -14.17 -6.79 -16.64
N GLY A 57 -14.12 -6.61 -15.32
CA GLY A 57 -15.17 -7.04 -14.40
C GLY A 57 -15.31 -8.57 -14.28
N ARG A 58 -14.33 -9.34 -14.76
CA ARG A 58 -14.31 -10.81 -14.69
C ARG A 58 -12.89 -11.33 -14.48
N LEU A 59 -12.77 -12.60 -14.07
CA LEU A 59 -11.50 -13.30 -14.05
C LEU A 59 -11.00 -13.56 -15.48
N PRO A 60 -9.67 -13.61 -15.69
CA PRO A 60 -9.10 -13.99 -16.98
C PRO A 60 -9.41 -15.46 -17.29
N THR A 61 -9.55 -15.78 -18.57
CA THR A 61 -9.64 -17.17 -19.05
C THR A 61 -8.26 -17.83 -19.02
N PHE A 62 -8.25 -19.15 -19.22
CA PHE A 62 -6.99 -19.90 -19.34
C PHE A 62 -6.11 -19.37 -20.47
N ASP A 63 -6.68 -19.16 -21.66
CA ASP A 63 -5.95 -18.68 -22.84
C ASP A 63 -5.36 -17.29 -22.61
N GLU A 64 -6.11 -16.39 -21.96
CA GLU A 64 -5.62 -15.04 -21.61
C GLU A 64 -4.46 -15.12 -20.62
N GLN A 65 -4.53 -16.02 -19.64
CA GLN A 65 -3.43 -16.22 -18.69
C GLN A 65 -2.19 -16.81 -19.35
N VAL A 66 -2.35 -17.77 -20.27
CA VAL A 66 -1.23 -18.35 -21.04
C VAL A 66 -0.57 -17.26 -21.88
N ALA A 67 -1.35 -16.52 -22.66
CA ALA A 67 -0.84 -15.44 -23.51
C ALA A 67 -0.08 -14.38 -22.70
N TRP A 68 -0.60 -14.00 -21.53
CA TRP A 68 0.10 -13.07 -20.65
C TRP A 68 1.42 -13.64 -20.10
N LYS A 69 1.43 -14.91 -19.67
CA LYS A 69 2.65 -15.58 -19.16
C LYS A 69 3.74 -15.65 -20.22
N GLU A 70 3.39 -15.98 -21.47
CA GLU A 70 4.31 -15.98 -22.61
C GLU A 70 4.82 -14.58 -22.94
N GLY A 71 3.95 -13.56 -22.86
CA GLY A 71 4.35 -12.17 -23.01
C GLY A 71 5.33 -11.70 -21.93
N LEU A 72 5.11 -12.09 -20.67
CA LEU A 72 6.04 -11.80 -19.57
C LEU A 72 7.39 -12.52 -19.75
N GLU A 73 7.37 -13.80 -20.12
CA GLU A 73 8.57 -14.59 -20.45
C GLU A 73 9.41 -13.88 -21.52
N SER A 74 8.76 -13.46 -22.61
CA SER A 74 9.40 -12.76 -23.72
C SER A 74 10.03 -11.43 -23.29
N ARG A 75 9.34 -10.64 -22.44
CA ARG A 75 9.88 -9.39 -21.89
C ARG A 75 11.10 -9.63 -21.00
N ILE A 76 11.06 -10.68 -20.16
CA ILE A 76 12.17 -11.06 -19.29
C ILE A 76 13.39 -11.49 -20.12
N GLN A 77 13.18 -12.28 -21.18
CA GLN A 77 14.26 -12.66 -22.09
C GLN A 77 14.87 -11.44 -22.79
N ALA A 78 14.04 -10.54 -23.32
CA ALA A 78 14.50 -9.29 -23.92
C ALA A 78 15.25 -8.39 -22.91
N TYR A 79 14.83 -8.38 -21.65
CA TYR A 79 15.53 -7.68 -20.58
C TYR A 79 16.92 -8.26 -20.34
N PHE A 80 17.06 -9.59 -20.28
CA PHE A 80 18.36 -10.25 -20.13
C PHE A 80 19.30 -10.03 -21.32
N SER A 81 18.77 -10.00 -22.54
CA SER A 81 19.58 -9.65 -23.72
C SER A 81 20.16 -8.25 -23.64
N ARG A 82 19.44 -7.30 -23.01
CA ARG A 82 19.90 -5.91 -22.80
C ARG A 82 20.76 -5.74 -21.54
N ARG A 83 20.66 -6.66 -20.58
CA ARG A 83 21.33 -6.62 -19.27
C ARG A 83 22.02 -7.96 -18.99
N PRO A 84 23.07 -8.31 -19.77
CA PRO A 84 23.74 -9.61 -19.65
C PRO A 84 24.32 -9.86 -18.26
N GLU A 85 24.73 -8.80 -17.55
CA GLU A 85 25.23 -8.86 -16.18
C GLU A 85 24.17 -9.34 -15.17
N ILE A 86 22.89 -9.08 -15.42
CA ILE A 86 21.79 -9.58 -14.60
C ILE A 86 21.48 -11.03 -14.98
N ALA A 87 21.55 -11.36 -16.27
CA ALA A 87 21.25 -12.69 -16.80
C ALA A 87 22.13 -13.80 -16.21
N THR A 88 23.38 -13.48 -15.85
CA THR A 88 24.34 -14.40 -15.23
C THR A 88 24.33 -14.36 -13.70
N SER A 89 23.48 -13.54 -13.09
CA SER A 89 23.43 -13.34 -11.64
C SER A 89 22.33 -14.20 -10.97
N PRO A 90 22.36 -14.39 -9.64
CA PRO A 90 21.24 -15.00 -8.91
C PRO A 90 19.88 -14.31 -9.12
N ARG A 91 19.87 -13.03 -9.52
CA ARG A 91 18.63 -12.29 -9.84
C ARG A 91 17.91 -12.85 -11.05
N ALA A 92 18.62 -13.48 -11.99
CA ALA A 92 18.00 -14.09 -13.16
C ALA A 92 16.97 -15.15 -12.77
N SER A 93 17.32 -15.99 -11.78
CA SER A 93 16.42 -17.02 -11.24
C SER A 93 15.19 -16.40 -10.55
N GLN A 94 15.37 -15.30 -9.81
CA GLN A 94 14.25 -14.59 -9.17
C GLN A 94 13.27 -14.05 -10.21
N LEU A 95 13.77 -13.38 -11.25
CA LEU A 95 12.93 -12.83 -12.32
C LEU A 95 12.24 -13.93 -13.14
N ARG A 96 12.91 -15.03 -13.48
CA ARG A 96 12.33 -16.12 -14.28
C ARG A 96 11.28 -16.93 -13.52
N PHE A 97 11.59 -17.31 -12.28
CA PHE A 97 10.81 -18.32 -11.56
C PHE A 97 9.91 -17.73 -10.49
N GLN A 98 10.43 -16.82 -9.67
CA GLN A 98 9.62 -16.24 -8.58
C GLN A 98 8.64 -15.19 -9.10
N ARG A 99 9.03 -14.42 -10.12
CA ARG A 99 8.21 -13.36 -10.75
C ARG A 99 7.53 -12.46 -9.71
N ARG A 100 8.26 -12.18 -8.63
CA ARG A 100 7.80 -11.46 -7.45
C ARG A 100 8.79 -10.35 -7.15
N VAL A 101 8.25 -9.19 -6.80
CA VAL A 101 9.08 -8.06 -6.38
C VAL A 101 9.70 -8.32 -5.02
N MET A 102 10.97 -7.97 -4.85
CA MET A 102 11.73 -8.15 -3.62
C MET A 102 12.43 -6.85 -3.25
N VAL A 103 12.52 -6.54 -1.96
CA VAL A 103 13.34 -5.40 -1.49
C VAL A 103 14.77 -5.54 -2.02
N GLY A 104 15.33 -4.44 -2.51
CA GLY A 104 16.65 -4.36 -3.11
C GLY A 104 16.68 -4.49 -4.64
N MET A 105 15.54 -4.80 -5.28
CA MET A 105 15.39 -4.75 -6.74
C MET A 105 15.55 -3.32 -7.27
N GLN A 106 15.95 -3.21 -8.53
CA GLN A 106 15.99 -1.96 -9.26
C GLN A 106 14.59 -1.57 -9.79
N LYS A 107 14.33 -0.28 -9.99
CA LYS A 107 13.06 0.23 -10.54
C LYS A 107 12.69 -0.38 -11.88
N ASP A 108 13.67 -0.58 -12.76
CA ASP A 108 13.46 -1.21 -14.07
C ASP A 108 13.07 -2.69 -13.94
N GLU A 109 13.65 -3.43 -12.98
CA GLU A 109 13.24 -4.80 -12.64
C GLU A 109 11.81 -4.84 -12.09
N VAL A 110 11.42 -3.87 -11.24
CA VAL A 110 10.04 -3.75 -10.74
C VAL A 110 9.07 -3.47 -11.89
N ALA A 111 9.39 -2.50 -12.74
CA ALA A 111 8.58 -2.15 -13.91
C ALA A 111 8.52 -3.29 -14.94
N LEU A 112 9.56 -4.11 -15.07
CA LEU A 112 9.55 -5.32 -15.89
C LEU A 112 8.48 -6.31 -15.40
N LEU A 113 8.38 -6.52 -14.08
CA LEU A 113 7.46 -7.49 -13.49
C LEU A 113 6.02 -6.95 -13.38
N LEU A 114 5.86 -5.73 -12.88
CA LEU A 114 4.56 -5.18 -12.51
C LEU A 114 4.01 -4.17 -13.51
N GLU A 115 4.78 -3.85 -14.56
CA GLU A 115 4.47 -2.76 -15.49
C GLU A 115 4.38 -1.42 -14.76
N GLN A 116 3.75 -0.43 -15.40
CA GLN A 116 3.62 0.91 -14.84
C GLN A 116 2.81 0.89 -13.54
N PRO A 117 3.16 1.69 -12.53
CA PRO A 117 2.34 1.85 -11.32
C PRO A 117 1.06 2.63 -11.60
N ASP A 118 0.04 2.44 -10.75
CA ASP A 118 -1.22 3.18 -10.84
C ASP A 118 -1.04 4.64 -10.39
N ARG A 119 -0.07 4.87 -9.49
CA ARG A 119 0.32 6.20 -9.03
C ARG A 119 1.80 6.22 -8.62
N VAL A 120 2.47 7.33 -8.92
CA VAL A 120 3.79 7.68 -8.41
C VAL A 120 3.67 8.94 -7.57
N THR A 121 4.35 9.00 -6.42
CA THR A 121 4.43 10.23 -5.62
C THR A 121 5.80 10.36 -4.94
N SER A 122 6.23 11.60 -4.77
CA SER A 122 7.40 11.99 -3.95
C SER A 122 6.98 12.89 -2.78
N ASP A 123 5.68 13.10 -2.57
CA ASP A 123 5.18 13.84 -1.42
C ASP A 123 5.36 13.03 -0.13
N GLU A 124 6.20 13.54 0.76
CA GLU A 124 6.49 12.90 2.06
C GLU A 124 5.22 12.70 2.89
N ALA A 125 4.29 13.66 2.88
CA ALA A 125 3.06 13.55 3.66
C ALA A 125 2.21 12.37 3.18
N ALA A 126 2.06 12.22 1.86
CA ALA A 126 1.39 11.08 1.25
C ALA A 126 2.11 9.74 1.53
N MET A 127 3.44 9.71 1.42
CA MET A 127 4.25 8.52 1.73
C MET A 127 4.14 8.11 3.19
N ARG A 128 4.18 9.08 4.11
CA ARG A 128 4.00 8.86 5.55
C ARG A 128 2.61 8.34 5.88
N ALA A 129 1.58 8.96 5.32
CA ALA A 129 0.21 8.53 5.52
C ALA A 129 -0.01 7.09 5.05
N ALA A 130 0.60 6.71 3.92
CA ALA A 130 0.58 5.36 3.39
C ALA A 130 1.32 4.34 4.27
N ALA A 131 2.50 4.68 4.79
CA ALA A 131 3.31 3.78 5.63
C ALA A 131 2.79 3.60 7.05
N GLY A 132 2.04 4.57 7.57
CA GLY A 132 1.50 4.56 8.92
C GLY A 132 2.60 4.34 9.96
N ARG A 133 2.43 3.32 10.82
CA ARG A 133 3.40 3.00 11.88
C ARG A 133 4.81 2.64 11.38
N PHE A 134 4.94 2.22 10.12
CA PHE A 134 6.24 1.84 9.55
C PHE A 134 6.99 3.00 8.90
N TRP A 135 6.46 4.22 8.97
CA TRP A 135 7.11 5.37 8.36
C TRP A 135 8.51 5.64 8.95
N GLU A 136 8.70 5.48 10.25
CA GLU A 136 9.96 5.83 10.93
C GLU A 136 11.20 5.14 10.32
N PRO A 137 11.21 3.82 10.05
CA PRO A 137 12.32 3.19 9.34
C PRO A 137 12.33 3.46 7.82
N ILE A 138 11.17 3.64 7.18
CA ILE A 138 11.06 3.81 5.71
C ILE A 138 11.50 5.22 5.27
N GLY A 139 11.00 6.24 5.95
CA GLY A 139 11.18 7.66 5.60
C GLY A 139 12.60 8.18 5.75
N ARG A 140 13.51 7.42 6.36
CA ARG A 140 14.94 7.75 6.43
C ARG A 140 15.62 7.71 5.05
N HIS A 141 15.09 6.91 4.13
CA HIS A 141 15.70 6.65 2.83
C HIS A 141 14.72 6.79 1.66
N ALA A 142 13.42 6.55 1.88
CA ALA A 142 12.41 6.61 0.82
C ALA A 142 12.25 8.03 0.27
N LYS A 143 12.42 8.17 -1.05
CA LYS A 143 12.26 9.42 -1.82
C LYS A 143 11.05 9.40 -2.75
N GLU A 144 10.56 8.20 -3.06
CA GLU A 144 9.44 8.01 -3.97
C GLU A 144 8.64 6.78 -3.56
N MET A 145 7.33 6.80 -3.80
CA MET A 145 6.43 5.68 -3.59
C MET A 145 5.63 5.38 -4.85
N TRP A 146 5.61 4.12 -5.25
CA TRP A 146 4.73 3.59 -6.30
C TRP A 146 3.57 2.85 -5.67
N THR A 147 2.37 3.08 -6.19
CA THR A 147 1.15 2.38 -5.78
C THR A 147 0.72 1.41 -6.88
N TYR A 148 0.36 0.21 -6.46
CA TYR A 148 -0.15 -0.86 -7.32
C TYR A 148 -1.51 -1.37 -6.80
N PRO A 149 -2.25 -2.13 -7.60
CA PRO A 149 -3.51 -2.74 -7.18
C PRO A 149 -3.37 -3.58 -5.92
N SER A 150 -4.51 -3.89 -5.29
CA SER A 150 -4.56 -4.68 -4.05
C SER A 150 -3.78 -4.07 -2.87
N GLY A 151 -3.66 -2.74 -2.83
CA GLY A 151 -3.11 -2.01 -1.69
C GLY A 151 -1.58 -2.04 -1.57
N TRP A 152 -0.87 -2.53 -2.58
CA TRP A 152 0.59 -2.58 -2.58
C TRP A 152 1.21 -1.21 -2.77
N ARG A 153 2.18 -0.87 -1.92
CA ARG A 153 2.95 0.36 -2.01
C ARG A 153 4.43 0.05 -1.85
N LEU A 154 5.22 0.50 -2.82
CA LEU A 154 6.63 0.19 -2.98
C LEU A 154 7.41 1.49 -2.82
N TYR A 155 8.38 1.53 -1.90
CA TYR A 155 9.16 2.72 -1.58
C TYR A 155 10.56 2.62 -2.17
N PHE A 156 11.01 3.69 -2.82
CA PHE A 156 12.30 3.71 -3.51
C PHE A 156 13.22 4.79 -2.95
N ASP A 157 14.50 4.46 -2.87
CA ASP A 157 15.61 5.42 -2.75
C ASP A 157 16.36 5.47 -4.08
N GLY A 158 16.16 6.54 -4.85
CA GLY A 158 16.66 6.61 -6.23
C GLY A 158 16.06 5.46 -7.05
N ASP A 159 16.91 4.62 -7.63
CA ASP A 159 16.48 3.47 -8.45
C ASP A 159 16.29 2.17 -7.67
N ARG A 160 16.48 2.18 -6.34
CA ARG A 160 16.46 0.96 -5.54
C ARG A 160 15.20 0.87 -4.70
N LEU A 161 14.51 -0.27 -4.77
CA LEU A 161 13.40 -0.59 -3.89
C LEU A 161 13.91 -0.82 -2.46
N VAL A 162 13.52 0.03 -1.52
CA VAL A 162 13.98 -0.03 -0.12
C VAL A 162 12.95 -0.65 0.81
N ASP A 163 11.66 -0.55 0.48
CA ASP A 163 10.61 -1.11 1.33
C ASP A 163 9.34 -1.45 0.54
N VAL A 164 8.54 -2.35 1.09
CA VAL A 164 7.24 -2.73 0.54
C VAL A 164 6.24 -2.87 1.67
N ILE A 165 5.08 -2.25 1.47
CA ILE A 165 3.94 -2.42 2.37
C ILE A 165 2.70 -2.80 1.58
N VAL A 166 1.77 -3.43 2.28
CA VAL A 166 0.42 -3.72 1.77
C VAL A 166 -0.59 -3.24 2.80
N ALA A 167 -1.64 -2.56 2.34
CA ALA A 167 -2.81 -2.30 3.19
C ALA A 167 -3.89 -3.35 2.94
N ASP A 168 -4.66 -3.64 3.99
CA ASP A 168 -5.94 -4.35 3.90
C ASP A 168 -5.85 -5.78 3.32
N ARG A 169 -4.70 -6.45 3.47
CA ARG A 169 -4.57 -7.89 3.25
C ARG A 169 -4.58 -8.64 4.57
N SER A 170 -5.22 -9.81 4.61
CA SER A 170 -4.99 -10.80 5.66
C SER A 170 -3.48 -11.08 5.79
N PRO A 171 -2.96 -11.32 7.00
CA PRO A 171 -1.53 -11.58 7.23
C PRO A 171 -1.00 -12.60 6.22
N LEU A 172 0.15 -12.30 5.62
CA LEU A 172 0.89 -13.27 4.80
C LEU A 172 1.33 -14.40 5.73
N GLU A 173 0.64 -15.54 5.69
CA GLU A 173 1.09 -16.81 6.31
C GLU A 173 2.31 -17.40 5.60
#